data_AF-A0A5J5B033-F1
#
_entry.id   AF-A0A5J5B033-F1
#
_cell.length_a   1.000
_cell.length_b   1.000
_cell.length_c   1.000
_cell.angle_alpha   90.00
_cell.angle_beta   90.00
_cell.angle_gamma   90.00
#
_symmetry.space_group_name_H-M   'P 1'
#
loop_
_entity.id
_entity.type
_entity.pdbx_description
1 polymer ?
#
loop_
_entity_poly.entity_id
_entity_poly.type
_entity_poly.pdbx_seq_one_letter_code
_entity_poly.pdbx_strand_id
1 'polypeptide(L)'
;MATRLSLGAIIVVAIAAVLQTTLAQTTHVVGDSLGWLVPPGGPIAYSTWAALQTFTAGDILVFDFTTGQEDKLAISVTAGSGPTASPAPPPPPPSSPVPAPPRAPVTYVVGDGLGWLVPPGGAIAYATWAFRKTFMVGDTLVFNFVNGTQDVAVVTKSAYETCDTNITITVLTTSPAKITLTTTGEHYFTSTYPGHCTFGQQLAINVTASSGPTASPAPPPPPHSSPVPAPPRAPVTYVVGDGLGWLVPPGGPIAYSTWAFKKTFMVGDTLVFDFVNGTQDVAVVTKSAYETCDTNATITVLTTSPVKITLTTAGEHYFTCTYPRHCALGQKLAINVTAATPPTSYTSSPAFAPTAGGPAPLPFSSALYRSVVTFHVTFFSIVIAFFFS
;
A
#
# COMPACT_ATOMS: atom_id res chain seq x y z
N MET A 1 -53.88 22.33 -66.89
CA MET A 1 -53.21 23.43 -66.16
C MET A 1 -52.74 22.88 -64.83
N ALA A 2 -51.43 22.74 -64.68
CA ALA A 2 -50.79 22.17 -63.50
C ALA A 2 -50.52 23.29 -62.50
N THR A 3 -51.03 23.17 -61.28
CA THR A 3 -50.50 23.90 -60.13
C THR A 3 -49.95 22.86 -59.18
N ARG A 4 -48.63 22.66 -59.27
CA ARG A 4 -47.85 21.78 -58.41
C ARG A 4 -47.90 22.34 -56.99
N LEU A 5 -48.90 21.93 -56.20
CA LEU A 5 -48.83 22.11 -54.76
C LEU A 5 -47.75 21.16 -54.24
N SER A 6 -46.65 21.79 -53.86
CA SER A 6 -45.37 21.22 -53.47
C SER A 6 -45.52 20.17 -52.37
N LEU A 7 -45.24 18.91 -52.74
CA LEU A 7 -44.83 17.85 -51.82
C LEU A 7 -43.61 18.24 -50.94
N GLY A 8 -42.97 19.38 -51.21
CA GLY A 8 -41.84 19.90 -50.45
C GLY A 8 -42.20 20.54 -49.11
N ALA A 9 -43.45 20.87 -48.82
CA ALA A 9 -43.80 21.53 -47.56
C ALA A 9 -43.92 20.57 -46.35
N ILE A 10 -44.26 19.29 -46.58
CA ILE A 10 -44.36 18.29 -45.50
C ILE A 10 -43.00 17.61 -45.23
N ILE A 11 -42.09 17.62 -46.21
CA ILE A 11 -40.72 17.13 -46.01
C ILE A 11 -39.85 18.14 -45.24
N VAL A 12 -40.22 19.42 -45.20
CA VAL A 12 -39.43 20.45 -44.47
C VAL A 12 -39.71 20.47 -42.96
N VAL A 13 -40.83 19.89 -42.48
CA VAL A 13 -41.14 19.86 -41.03
C VAL A 13 -40.71 18.54 -40.36
N ALA A 14 -40.36 17.50 -41.12
CA ALA A 14 -39.79 16.25 -40.58
C ALA A 14 -38.25 16.19 -40.60
N ILE A 15 -37.56 17.27 -41.00
CA ILE A 15 -36.08 17.37 -40.99
C ILE A 15 -35.58 18.34 -39.91
N ALA A 16 -36.46 18.89 -39.05
CA ALA A 16 -36.10 19.80 -37.97
C ALA A 16 -36.08 19.16 -36.56
N ALA A 17 -35.95 17.83 -36.47
CA ALA A 17 -35.76 17.13 -35.18
C ALA A 17 -34.71 16.01 -35.25
N VAL A 18 -33.76 16.08 -36.20
CA VAL A 18 -32.45 15.49 -35.96
C VAL A 18 -31.66 16.55 -35.23
N LEU A 19 -31.85 16.62 -33.90
CA LEU A 19 -30.86 17.23 -33.03
C LEU A 19 -29.60 16.38 -33.22
N GLN A 20 -28.79 16.72 -34.22
CA GLN A 20 -27.42 16.27 -34.27
C GLN A 20 -26.80 16.85 -33.02
N THR A 21 -26.76 16.04 -31.96
CA THR A 21 -25.86 16.26 -30.84
C THR A 21 -24.46 16.17 -31.43
N THR A 22 -23.97 17.28 -31.97
CA THR A 22 -22.54 17.47 -32.17
C THR A 22 -21.98 17.49 -30.76
N LEU A 23 -21.56 16.32 -30.25
CA LEU A 23 -20.72 16.29 -29.08
C LEU A 23 -19.52 17.18 -29.43
N ALA A 24 -19.36 18.27 -28.68
CA ALA A 24 -18.24 19.16 -28.87
C ALA A 24 -16.97 18.33 -28.68
N GLN A 25 -16.22 18.15 -29.76
CA GLN A 25 -14.91 17.51 -29.74
C GLN A 25 -14.05 18.23 -28.71
N THR A 26 -13.65 17.53 -27.66
CA THR A 26 -12.85 18.09 -26.57
C THR A 26 -11.39 17.73 -26.80
N THR A 27 -10.51 18.71 -26.67
CA THR A 27 -9.06 18.52 -26.75
C THR A 27 -8.48 18.45 -25.35
N HIS A 28 -7.83 17.34 -25.02
CA HIS A 28 -7.15 17.12 -23.74
C HIS A 28 -5.63 17.19 -23.96
N VAL A 29 -4.93 18.07 -23.23
CA VAL A 29 -3.46 18.11 -23.23
C VAL A 29 -2.95 17.11 -22.21
N VAL A 30 -2.21 16.10 -22.65
CA VAL A 30 -1.80 14.97 -21.82
C VAL A 30 -0.79 15.41 -20.76
N GLY A 31 -1.16 15.23 -19.49
CA GLY A 31 -0.36 15.65 -18.34
C GLY A 31 -0.55 17.10 -17.89
N ASP A 32 -1.47 17.85 -18.51
CA ASP A 32 -1.71 19.28 -18.21
C ASP A 32 -0.40 20.09 -18.18
N SER A 33 -0.12 20.81 -17.09
CA SER A 33 1.10 21.60 -16.91
C SER A 33 2.39 20.75 -16.81
N LEU A 34 2.27 19.43 -16.62
CA LEU A 34 3.41 18.50 -16.62
C LEU A 34 3.93 18.24 -18.05
N GLY A 35 3.07 18.36 -19.07
CA GLY A 35 3.38 17.98 -20.45
C GLY A 35 3.62 16.47 -20.62
N TRP A 36 4.08 16.06 -21.81
CA TRP A 36 4.46 14.68 -22.11
C TRP A 36 5.98 14.48 -21.94
N LEU A 37 6.36 14.17 -20.70
CA LEU A 37 7.71 13.97 -20.19
C LEU A 37 7.81 12.61 -19.46
N VAL A 38 9.01 12.09 -19.25
CA VAL A 38 9.18 10.98 -18.29
C VAL A 38 9.04 11.58 -16.87
N PRO A 39 7.97 11.30 -16.11
CA PRO A 39 7.73 11.98 -14.85
C PRO A 39 8.71 11.47 -13.79
N PRO A 40 9.21 12.34 -12.89
CA PRO A 40 9.77 11.87 -11.63
C PRO A 40 8.67 11.12 -10.87
N GLY A 41 8.75 9.79 -10.82
CA GLY A 41 7.68 8.91 -10.28
C GLY A 41 6.97 8.01 -11.31
N GLY A 42 7.42 8.00 -12.57
CA GLY A 42 6.96 7.02 -13.57
C GLY A 42 5.53 7.24 -14.07
N PRO A 43 4.86 6.20 -14.64
CA PRO A 43 3.59 6.34 -15.37
C PRO A 43 2.40 6.84 -14.54
N ILE A 44 2.54 6.91 -13.22
CA ILE A 44 1.46 7.24 -12.29
C ILE A 44 0.87 8.63 -12.57
N ALA A 45 1.70 9.60 -12.98
CA ALA A 45 1.25 10.94 -13.33
C ALA A 45 0.22 10.92 -14.47
N TYR A 46 0.49 10.17 -15.54
CA TYR A 46 -0.42 10.07 -16.69
C TYR A 46 -1.64 9.19 -16.40
N SER A 47 -1.49 8.16 -15.56
CA SER A 47 -2.64 7.34 -15.15
C SER A 47 -3.61 8.09 -14.23
N THR A 48 -3.09 8.98 -13.37
CA THR A 48 -3.90 9.83 -12.49
C THR A 48 -4.57 10.93 -13.30
N TRP A 49 -3.82 11.58 -14.19
CA TRP A 49 -4.37 12.53 -15.15
C TRP A 49 -5.51 11.90 -15.96
N ALA A 50 -5.30 10.73 -16.58
CA ALA A 50 -6.32 10.06 -17.39
C ALA A 50 -7.56 9.65 -16.59
N ALA A 51 -7.40 9.26 -15.33
CA ALA A 51 -8.51 8.90 -14.43
C ALA A 51 -9.39 10.11 -14.03
N LEU A 52 -8.90 11.33 -14.21
CA LEU A 52 -9.62 12.57 -13.92
C LEU A 52 -10.31 13.17 -15.16
N GLN A 53 -10.06 12.61 -16.35
CA GLN A 53 -10.70 13.04 -17.59
C GLN A 53 -11.93 12.19 -17.88
N THR A 54 -12.93 12.79 -18.53
CA THR A 54 -14.02 12.04 -19.17
C THR A 54 -13.79 12.08 -20.67
N PHE A 55 -13.47 10.94 -21.27
CA PHE A 55 -13.23 10.84 -22.71
C PHE A 55 -14.48 10.37 -23.45
N THR A 56 -14.74 11.00 -24.58
CA THR A 56 -15.75 10.63 -25.55
C THR A 56 -15.11 10.30 -26.89
N ALA A 57 -15.80 9.47 -27.67
CA ALA A 57 -15.33 9.14 -29.01
C ALA A 57 -15.36 10.40 -29.89
N GLY A 58 -14.20 10.76 -30.44
CA GLY A 58 -13.98 12.00 -31.17
C GLY A 58 -13.03 12.98 -30.45
N ASP A 59 -12.80 12.83 -29.15
CA ASP A 59 -11.87 13.69 -28.41
C ASP A 59 -10.43 13.58 -28.92
N ILE A 60 -9.67 14.66 -28.78
CA ILE A 60 -8.27 14.74 -29.24
C ILE A 60 -7.35 14.75 -28.03
N LEU A 61 -6.39 13.82 -27.97
CA LEU A 61 -5.29 13.84 -27.02
C LEU A 61 -4.10 14.55 -27.66
N VAL A 62 -3.63 15.64 -27.06
CA VAL A 62 -2.46 16.40 -27.50
C VAL A 62 -1.30 16.15 -26.56
N PHE A 63 -0.19 15.66 -27.10
CA PHE A 63 1.05 15.40 -26.37
C PHE A 63 2.03 16.55 -26.66
N ASP A 64 2.31 17.35 -25.64
CA ASP A 64 3.24 18.49 -25.72
C ASP A 64 4.62 18.10 -25.19
N PHE A 65 5.62 18.10 -26.07
CA PHE A 65 6.99 17.72 -25.74
C PHE A 65 7.85 18.99 -25.49
N THR A 66 8.49 19.09 -24.32
CA THR A 66 9.27 20.28 -23.91
C THR A 66 10.68 20.38 -24.49
N THR A 67 11.12 19.47 -25.36
CA THR A 67 12.51 19.45 -25.89
C THR A 67 12.83 20.52 -26.92
N GLY A 68 11.91 21.44 -27.21
CA GLY A 68 12.14 22.58 -28.08
C GLY A 68 12.04 22.22 -29.56
N GLN A 69 11.19 22.99 -30.27
CA GLN A 69 10.66 22.82 -31.64
C GLN A 69 9.38 21.99 -31.67
N GLU A 70 8.23 22.67 -31.83
CA GLU A 70 6.93 22.32 -32.49
C GLU A 70 6.46 20.84 -32.61
N ASP A 71 6.97 19.90 -31.83
CA ASP A 71 6.55 18.50 -31.87
C ASP A 71 5.31 18.33 -30.99
N LYS A 72 4.12 18.45 -31.61
CA LYS A 72 2.83 18.10 -31.00
C LYS A 72 2.29 16.85 -31.69
N LEU A 73 2.05 15.78 -30.95
CA LEU A 73 1.31 14.63 -31.47
C LEU A 73 -0.14 14.74 -31.04
N ALA A 74 -1.08 14.62 -31.99
CA ALA A 74 -2.51 14.59 -31.73
C ALA A 74 -3.07 13.21 -32.10
N ILE A 75 -3.75 12.55 -31.17
CA ILE A 75 -4.39 11.25 -31.38
C ILE A 75 -5.88 11.38 -31.07
N SER A 76 -6.75 10.92 -31.98
CA SER A 76 -8.19 10.91 -31.76
C SER A 76 -8.64 9.66 -30.99
N VAL A 77 -9.52 9.84 -30.02
CA VAL A 77 -10.16 8.76 -29.27
C VAL A 77 -11.24 8.12 -30.14
N THR A 78 -11.04 6.87 -30.56
CA THR A 78 -12.03 6.12 -31.35
C THR A 78 -12.89 5.23 -30.46
N ALA A 79 -14.22 5.23 -30.66
CA ALA A 79 -15.08 4.20 -30.08
C ALA A 79 -14.68 2.83 -30.66
N GLY A 80 -14.29 1.89 -29.80
CA GLY A 80 -14.08 0.51 -30.22
C GLY A 80 -15.39 -0.10 -30.70
N SER A 81 -15.50 -0.42 -31.98
CA SER A 81 -16.60 -1.19 -32.55
C SER A 81 -16.50 -2.64 -32.07
N GLY A 82 -17.33 -2.99 -31.07
CA GLY A 82 -17.64 -4.38 -30.79
C GLY A 82 -18.39 -5.02 -31.97
N PRO A 83 -18.28 -6.35 -32.18
CA PRO A 83 -18.96 -7.01 -33.28
C PRO A 83 -20.47 -7.01 -33.06
N THR A 84 -21.21 -6.58 -34.07
CA THR A 84 -22.67 -6.62 -34.14
C THR A 84 -23.16 -8.08 -34.20
N ALA A 85 -23.77 -8.58 -33.13
CA ALA A 85 -24.45 -9.87 -33.14
C ALA A 85 -25.91 -9.70 -33.59
N SER A 86 -26.24 -10.34 -34.71
CA SER A 86 -27.61 -10.63 -35.14
C SER A 86 -28.33 -11.48 -34.06
N PRO A 87 -29.66 -11.35 -33.85
CA PRO A 87 -30.33 -12.10 -32.79
C PRO A 87 -30.29 -13.61 -33.09
N ALA A 88 -29.62 -14.35 -32.20
CA ALA A 88 -29.53 -15.80 -32.23
C ALA A 88 -30.82 -16.45 -31.67
N PRO A 89 -31.16 -17.69 -32.11
CA PRO A 89 -32.28 -18.47 -31.57
C PRO A 89 -32.08 -18.80 -30.07
N PRO A 90 -33.16 -19.17 -29.34
CA PRO A 90 -33.12 -19.31 -27.88
C PRO A 90 -32.10 -20.38 -27.40
N PRO A 91 -31.47 -20.18 -26.23
CA PRO A 91 -30.35 -20.99 -25.79
C PRO A 91 -30.77 -22.39 -25.33
N PRO A 92 -29.92 -23.42 -25.55
CA PRO A 92 -30.07 -24.72 -24.92
C PRO A 92 -29.84 -24.64 -23.39
N PRO A 93 -30.29 -25.64 -22.61
CA PRO A 93 -30.16 -25.63 -21.14
C PRO A 93 -28.70 -25.50 -20.67
N PRO A 94 -28.47 -24.92 -19.46
CA PRO A 94 -27.14 -24.54 -19.01
C PRO A 94 -26.22 -25.77 -18.84
N SER A 95 -25.16 -25.83 -19.65
CA SER A 95 -24.01 -26.69 -19.41
C SER A 95 -23.10 -26.06 -18.34
N SER A 96 -22.47 -26.92 -17.54
CA SER A 96 -21.56 -26.56 -16.44
C SER A 96 -20.54 -25.48 -16.84
N PRO A 97 -20.18 -24.55 -15.94
CA PRO A 97 -19.26 -23.47 -16.26
C PRO A 97 -17.92 -24.01 -16.73
N VAL A 98 -17.57 -23.70 -17.98
CA VAL A 98 -16.25 -23.97 -18.57
C VAL A 98 -15.21 -23.15 -17.78
N PRO A 99 -14.17 -23.77 -17.18
CA PRO A 99 -13.12 -23.03 -16.50
C PRO A 99 -12.44 -22.04 -17.44
N ALA A 100 -12.18 -20.82 -16.96
CA ALA A 100 -11.41 -19.83 -17.70
C ALA A 100 -10.01 -20.40 -18.08
N PRO A 101 -9.48 -20.09 -19.27
CA PRO A 101 -8.13 -20.50 -19.65
C PRO A 101 -7.08 -20.03 -18.63
N PRO A 102 -6.07 -20.85 -18.29
CA PRO A 102 -5.00 -20.43 -17.40
C PRO A 102 -4.25 -19.21 -17.98
N ARG A 103 -3.98 -18.22 -17.13
CA ARG A 103 -3.15 -17.06 -17.51
C ARG A 103 -1.75 -17.56 -17.90
N ALA A 104 -1.25 -17.11 -19.06
CA ALA A 104 0.11 -17.40 -19.48
C ALA A 104 1.15 -16.79 -18.50
N PRO A 105 2.31 -17.44 -18.28
CA PRO A 105 3.38 -16.89 -17.46
C PRO A 105 3.80 -15.49 -17.90
N VAL A 106 3.96 -14.58 -16.95
CA VAL A 106 4.38 -13.19 -17.17
C VAL A 106 5.80 -12.96 -16.68
N THR A 107 6.56 -12.17 -17.44
CA THR A 107 7.90 -11.73 -17.05
C THR A 107 7.83 -10.31 -16.51
N TYR A 108 8.39 -10.09 -15.31
CA TYR A 108 8.44 -8.81 -14.62
C TYR A 108 9.89 -8.33 -14.53
N VAL A 109 10.17 -7.14 -15.07
CA VAL A 109 11.49 -6.50 -14.91
C VAL A 109 11.52 -5.71 -13.61
N VAL A 110 12.33 -6.15 -12.65
CA VAL A 110 12.38 -5.57 -11.30
C VAL A 110 12.95 -4.15 -11.34
N GLY A 111 12.20 -3.21 -10.76
CA GLY A 111 12.54 -1.79 -10.76
C GLY A 111 12.19 -1.05 -12.07
N ASP A 112 11.66 -1.74 -13.07
CA ASP A 112 11.37 -1.18 -14.40
C ASP A 112 12.60 -0.43 -14.96
N GLY A 113 12.51 0.88 -15.21
CA GLY A 113 13.62 1.70 -15.67
C GLY A 113 14.71 1.98 -14.62
N LEU A 114 14.40 1.81 -13.32
CA LEU A 114 15.39 1.95 -12.24
C LEU A 114 16.40 0.79 -12.25
N GLY A 115 15.96 -0.40 -12.66
CA GLY A 115 16.71 -1.64 -12.50
C GLY A 115 16.86 -2.06 -11.03
N TRP A 116 17.82 -2.96 -10.78
CA TRP A 116 18.13 -3.50 -9.46
C TRP A 116 19.42 -2.87 -8.92
N LEU A 117 19.28 -1.73 -8.26
CA LEU A 117 20.33 -0.96 -7.60
C LEU A 117 19.98 -0.56 -6.16
N VAL A 118 20.90 0.11 -5.44
CA VAL A 118 20.58 0.75 -4.16
C VAL A 118 19.72 2.00 -4.43
N PRO A 119 18.42 1.97 -4.12
CA PRO A 119 17.50 2.98 -4.60
C PRO A 119 17.68 4.32 -3.89
N PRO A 120 17.67 5.45 -4.63
CA PRO A 120 17.56 6.76 -4.01
C PRO A 120 16.17 6.89 -3.36
N GLY A 121 16.09 6.70 -2.05
CA GLY A 121 14.84 6.63 -1.30
C GLY A 121 14.65 5.37 -0.44
N GLY A 122 15.62 4.45 -0.44
CA GLY A 122 15.58 3.29 0.46
C GLY A 122 14.61 2.20 0.00
N ALA A 123 14.27 1.29 0.92
CA ALA A 123 13.55 0.03 0.63
C ALA A 123 12.19 0.22 -0.07
N ILE A 124 11.66 1.45 -0.01
CA ILE A 124 10.37 1.82 -0.55
C ILE A 124 10.26 1.68 -2.08
N ALA A 125 11.36 1.79 -2.80
CA ALA A 125 11.36 1.79 -4.27
C ALA A 125 10.85 0.46 -4.83
N TYR A 126 11.38 -0.67 -4.35
CA TYR A 126 10.98 -1.99 -4.83
C TYR A 126 9.64 -2.46 -4.28
N ALA A 127 9.28 -2.03 -3.07
CA ALA A 127 7.92 -2.23 -2.54
C ALA A 127 6.88 -1.53 -3.41
N THR A 128 7.16 -0.30 -3.85
CA THR A 128 6.31 0.46 -4.78
C THR A 128 6.27 -0.19 -6.15
N TRP A 129 7.42 -0.65 -6.66
CA TRP A 129 7.47 -1.38 -7.91
C TRP A 129 6.59 -2.64 -7.87
N ALA A 130 6.58 -3.39 -6.78
CA ALA A 130 5.75 -4.59 -6.63
C ALA A 130 4.25 -4.29 -6.48
N PHE A 131 3.89 -3.04 -6.15
CA PHE A 131 2.51 -2.65 -5.88
C PHE A 131 1.59 -2.85 -7.10
N ARG A 132 0.39 -3.39 -6.86
CA ARG A 132 -0.63 -3.78 -7.86
C ARG A 132 -0.19 -4.81 -8.91
N LYS A 133 1.03 -5.36 -8.82
CA LYS A 133 1.44 -6.53 -9.61
C LYS A 133 0.90 -7.79 -8.95
N THR A 134 0.38 -8.71 -9.77
CA THR A 134 -0.07 -10.02 -9.32
C THR A 134 0.93 -11.05 -9.78
N PHE A 135 1.66 -11.64 -8.84
CA PHE A 135 2.66 -12.67 -9.12
C PHE A 135 2.01 -14.04 -8.99
N MET A 136 2.11 -14.86 -10.02
CA MET A 136 1.59 -16.22 -10.02
C MET A 136 2.72 -17.23 -10.19
N VAL A 137 2.49 -18.46 -9.75
CA VAL A 137 3.39 -19.58 -10.06
C VAL A 137 3.57 -19.69 -11.58
N GLY A 138 4.82 -19.75 -12.02
CA GLY A 138 5.23 -19.72 -13.42
C GLY A 138 5.76 -18.37 -13.90
N ASP A 139 5.38 -17.27 -13.25
CA ASP A 139 5.89 -15.93 -13.59
C ASP A 139 7.41 -15.84 -13.34
N THR A 140 8.10 -14.92 -14.01
CA THR A 140 9.56 -14.74 -13.91
C THR A 140 9.92 -13.32 -13.53
N LEU A 141 10.79 -13.15 -12.54
CA LEU A 141 11.43 -11.89 -12.20
C LEU A 141 12.75 -11.74 -12.95
N VAL A 142 13.00 -10.57 -13.53
CA VAL A 142 14.25 -10.22 -14.21
C VAL A 142 14.90 -9.06 -13.47
N PHE A 143 16.08 -9.30 -12.91
CA PHE A 143 16.87 -8.31 -12.20
C PHE A 143 17.99 -7.83 -13.11
N ASN A 144 17.94 -6.55 -13.47
CA ASN A 144 18.97 -5.89 -14.27
C ASN A 144 19.87 -5.08 -13.35
N PHE A 145 21.15 -5.44 -13.24
CA PHE A 145 22.13 -4.76 -12.39
C PHE A 145 23.51 -4.73 -13.03
N VAL A 146 24.46 -4.01 -12.41
CA VAL A 146 25.85 -3.93 -12.90
C VAL A 146 26.68 -5.05 -12.28
N ASN A 147 27.17 -5.98 -13.11
CA ASN A 147 28.01 -7.11 -12.68
C ASN A 147 29.21 -6.64 -11.85
N GLY A 148 29.50 -7.35 -10.76
CA GLY A 148 30.63 -7.05 -9.87
C GLY A 148 30.41 -5.88 -8.91
N THR A 149 29.26 -5.20 -8.95
CA THR A 149 28.89 -4.16 -7.98
C THR A 149 27.58 -4.46 -7.25
N GLN A 150 26.77 -5.35 -7.82
CA GLN A 150 25.43 -5.72 -7.36
C GLN A 150 25.21 -7.19 -7.68
N ASP A 151 24.34 -7.83 -6.91
CA ASP A 151 23.82 -9.17 -7.16
C ASP A 151 22.35 -9.24 -6.73
N VAL A 152 21.72 -10.39 -6.96
CA VAL A 152 20.43 -10.71 -6.34
C VAL A 152 20.54 -12.03 -5.59
N ALA A 153 20.13 -12.01 -4.32
CA ALA A 153 20.03 -13.15 -3.44
C ALA A 153 18.58 -13.43 -3.08
N VAL A 154 18.18 -14.70 -3.13
CA VAL A 154 16.94 -15.20 -2.54
C VAL A 154 17.22 -15.52 -1.09
N VAL A 155 16.39 -15.00 -0.19
CA VAL A 155 16.61 -15.09 1.26
C VAL A 155 15.33 -15.53 1.99
N THR A 156 15.48 -15.94 3.25
CA THR A 156 14.32 -16.16 4.13
C THR A 156 13.73 -14.83 4.59
N LYS A 157 12.51 -14.86 5.14
CA LYS A 157 11.87 -13.69 5.75
C LYS A 157 12.74 -13.05 6.83
N SER A 158 13.32 -13.86 7.72
CA SER A 158 14.16 -13.34 8.80
C SER A 158 15.41 -12.65 8.25
N ALA A 159 16.09 -13.25 7.28
CA ALA A 159 17.27 -12.69 6.65
C ALA A 159 16.95 -11.39 5.87
N TYR A 160 15.76 -11.31 5.26
CA TYR A 160 15.25 -10.07 4.67
C TYR A 160 15.03 -8.97 5.73
N GLU A 161 14.31 -9.28 6.81
CA GLU A 161 13.98 -8.32 7.88
C GLU A 161 15.23 -7.78 8.60
N THR A 162 16.26 -8.61 8.75
CA THR A 162 17.52 -8.22 9.43
C THR A 162 18.63 -7.83 8.49
N CYS A 163 18.43 -7.90 7.17
CA CYS A 163 19.49 -7.79 6.17
C CYS A 163 20.69 -8.72 6.44
N ASP A 164 20.44 -9.94 6.93
CA ASP A 164 21.50 -10.93 7.14
C ASP A 164 21.80 -11.67 5.83
N THR A 165 22.88 -11.25 5.16
CA THR A 165 23.29 -11.80 3.87
C THR A 165 24.20 -13.02 3.99
N ASN A 166 24.46 -13.52 5.21
CA ASN A 166 25.21 -14.75 5.43
C ASN A 166 24.34 -16.00 5.23
N ILE A 167 23.02 -15.86 5.32
CA ILE A 167 22.04 -16.94 5.18
C ILE A 167 21.24 -16.71 3.89
N THR A 168 21.82 -17.10 2.76
CA THR A 168 21.19 -17.02 1.44
C THR A 168 20.76 -18.41 0.95
N ILE A 169 19.65 -18.46 0.22
CA ILE A 169 19.17 -19.70 -0.43
C ILE A 169 19.88 -19.84 -1.78
N THR A 170 19.87 -18.77 -2.57
CA THR A 170 20.50 -18.71 -3.90
C THR A 170 21.05 -17.29 -4.12
N VAL A 171 22.21 -17.16 -4.76
CA VAL A 171 22.78 -15.87 -5.16
C VAL A 171 23.10 -15.91 -6.66
N LEU A 172 22.68 -14.87 -7.39
CA LEU A 172 22.95 -14.69 -8.82
C LEU A 172 23.75 -13.40 -9.00
N THR A 173 24.97 -13.54 -9.51
CA THR A 173 25.95 -12.43 -9.64
C THR A 173 26.10 -11.90 -11.06
N THR A 174 25.36 -12.46 -12.02
CA THR A 174 25.40 -12.08 -13.44
C THR A 174 24.06 -11.55 -13.90
N SER A 175 24.08 -10.34 -14.46
CA SER A 175 22.96 -9.63 -15.05
C SER A 175 22.78 -9.96 -16.54
N PRO A 176 21.54 -10.06 -17.05
CA PRO A 176 20.29 -10.01 -16.30
C PRO A 176 20.02 -11.34 -15.58
N ALA A 177 19.82 -11.28 -14.26
CA ALA A 177 19.49 -12.45 -13.47
C ALA A 177 17.99 -12.76 -13.60
N LYS A 178 17.63 -14.03 -13.83
CA LYS A 178 16.24 -14.46 -14.02
C LYS A 178 15.85 -15.46 -12.94
N ILE A 179 14.74 -15.20 -12.26
CA ILE A 179 14.20 -16.07 -11.21
C ILE A 179 12.75 -16.41 -11.55
N THR A 180 12.47 -17.68 -11.81
CA THR A 180 11.11 -18.18 -12.01
C THR A 180 10.46 -18.50 -10.68
N LEU A 181 9.22 -18.04 -10.50
CA LEU A 181 8.43 -18.22 -9.28
C LEU A 181 7.76 -19.59 -9.32
N THR A 182 8.33 -20.58 -8.64
CA THR A 182 7.89 -21.98 -8.72
C THR A 182 6.95 -22.40 -7.59
N THR A 183 6.87 -21.62 -6.51
CA THR A 183 6.05 -21.92 -5.32
C THR A 183 5.17 -20.73 -4.94
N THR A 184 4.03 -21.03 -4.32
CA THR A 184 3.15 -20.02 -3.72
C THR A 184 3.71 -19.52 -2.39
N GLY A 185 3.23 -18.37 -1.93
CA GLY A 185 3.60 -17.77 -0.64
C GLY A 185 4.50 -16.53 -0.78
N GLU A 186 5.08 -16.12 0.35
CA GLU A 186 5.97 -14.95 0.40
C GLU A 186 7.37 -15.31 -0.14
N HIS A 187 7.93 -14.45 -0.99
CA HIS A 187 9.28 -14.57 -1.54
C HIS A 187 10.07 -13.28 -1.26
N TYR A 188 11.33 -13.42 -0.89
CA TYR A 188 12.19 -12.31 -0.46
C TYR A 188 13.51 -12.30 -1.22
N PHE A 189 13.92 -11.10 -1.63
CA PHE A 189 15.11 -10.87 -2.43
C PHE A 189 15.90 -9.69 -1.87
N THR A 190 17.23 -9.76 -1.93
CA THR A 190 18.12 -8.67 -1.53
C THR A 190 19.45 -8.71 -2.29
N SER A 191 20.34 -7.74 -2.07
CA SER A 191 21.73 -7.76 -2.52
C SER A 191 22.63 -8.17 -1.35
N THR A 192 23.64 -9.01 -1.60
CA THR A 192 24.60 -9.45 -0.57
C THR A 192 25.71 -8.43 -0.32
N TYR A 193 25.84 -7.42 -1.21
CA TYR A 193 26.88 -6.40 -1.09
C TYR A 193 26.68 -5.55 0.18
N PRO A 194 27.78 -5.25 0.91
CA PRO A 194 27.71 -4.50 2.17
C PRO A 194 26.94 -3.18 2.04
N GLY A 195 25.97 -2.97 2.92
CA GLY A 195 25.14 -1.76 2.95
C GLY A 195 23.99 -1.73 1.95
N HIS A 196 23.96 -2.58 0.93
CA HIS A 196 22.95 -2.49 -0.13
C HIS A 196 21.54 -2.81 0.38
N CYS A 197 21.38 -3.93 1.11
CA CYS A 197 20.10 -4.30 1.72
C CYS A 197 19.59 -3.21 2.68
N THR A 198 20.46 -2.74 3.57
CA THR A 198 20.13 -1.72 4.59
C THR A 198 19.79 -0.37 3.98
N PHE A 199 20.36 -0.05 2.82
CA PHE A 199 20.00 1.12 2.02
C PHE A 199 18.85 0.85 1.04
N GLY A 200 18.18 -0.28 1.16
CA GLY A 200 16.90 -0.51 0.51
C GLY A 200 16.92 -1.34 -0.76
N GLN A 201 18.05 -1.95 -1.13
CA GLN A 201 18.08 -2.92 -2.24
C GLN A 201 17.49 -4.26 -1.80
N GLN A 202 16.17 -4.29 -1.63
CA GLN A 202 15.43 -5.46 -1.17
C GLN A 202 14.00 -5.45 -1.71
N LEU A 203 13.45 -6.62 -2.01
CA LEU A 203 12.11 -6.82 -2.56
C LEU A 203 11.41 -7.97 -1.83
N ALA A 204 10.16 -7.73 -1.43
CA ALA A 204 9.26 -8.77 -0.94
C ALA A 204 8.02 -8.84 -1.84
N ILE A 205 7.62 -10.04 -2.24
CA ILE A 205 6.40 -10.29 -3.02
C ILE A 205 5.61 -11.46 -2.44
N ASN A 206 4.33 -11.55 -2.80
CA ASN A 206 3.50 -12.71 -2.50
C ASN A 206 3.01 -13.35 -3.80
N VAL A 207 3.24 -14.66 -3.94
CA VAL A 207 2.95 -15.44 -5.14
C VAL A 207 1.71 -16.29 -4.91
N THR A 208 0.72 -16.15 -5.79
CA THR A 208 -0.52 -16.94 -5.74
C THR A 208 -0.45 -18.13 -6.70
N ALA A 209 -1.34 -19.12 -6.50
CA ALA A 209 -1.45 -20.23 -7.44
C ALA A 209 -1.85 -19.72 -8.83
N SER A 210 -1.27 -20.29 -9.88
CA SER A 210 -1.83 -20.16 -11.22
C SER A 210 -3.17 -20.90 -11.22
N SER A 211 -4.23 -20.26 -11.72
CA SER A 211 -5.56 -20.87 -11.82
C SER A 211 -5.54 -22.01 -12.86
N GLY A 212 -5.15 -23.20 -12.40
CA GLY A 212 -5.38 -24.52 -13.00
C GLY A 212 -6.44 -25.31 -12.21
N PRO A 213 -6.87 -26.50 -12.67
CA PRO A 213 -8.15 -27.09 -12.30
C PRO A 213 -8.29 -27.27 -10.80
N THR A 214 -9.36 -26.69 -10.27
CA THR A 214 -9.78 -26.70 -8.87
C THR A 214 -9.85 -28.13 -8.35
N ALA A 215 -9.04 -28.44 -7.33
CA ALA A 215 -9.36 -29.51 -6.41
C ALA A 215 -10.71 -29.18 -5.75
N SER A 216 -11.60 -30.17 -5.74
CA SER A 216 -12.94 -30.22 -5.15
C SER A 216 -13.20 -29.23 -4.01
N PRO A 217 -14.36 -28.56 -3.94
CA PRO A 217 -14.67 -27.64 -2.85
C PRO A 217 -14.59 -28.36 -1.51
N ALA A 218 -13.80 -27.79 -0.59
CA ALA A 218 -13.77 -28.21 0.79
C ALA A 218 -15.16 -27.96 1.43
N PRO A 219 -15.58 -28.78 2.41
CA PRO A 219 -16.83 -28.59 3.13
C PRO A 219 -16.91 -27.18 3.74
N PRO A 220 -18.12 -26.60 3.86
CA PRO A 220 -18.29 -25.30 4.50
C PRO A 220 -17.74 -25.35 5.94
N PRO A 221 -16.98 -24.32 6.38
CA PRO A 221 -16.60 -24.22 7.77
C PRO A 221 -17.86 -24.12 8.66
N PRO A 222 -17.82 -24.64 9.90
CA PRO A 222 -18.92 -24.50 10.84
C PRO A 222 -19.28 -23.03 11.08
N PRO A 223 -20.54 -22.71 11.46
CA PRO A 223 -20.98 -21.34 11.66
C PRO A 223 -20.06 -20.64 12.67
N HIS A 224 -19.41 -19.57 12.19
CA HIS A 224 -18.53 -18.74 12.99
C HIS A 224 -19.29 -18.19 14.21
N SER A 225 -18.83 -18.58 15.40
CA SER A 225 -19.08 -17.85 16.63
C SER A 225 -18.66 -16.38 16.46
N SER A 226 -19.49 -15.47 16.94
CA SER A 226 -19.27 -14.03 16.96
C SER A 226 -17.84 -13.68 17.40
N PRO A 227 -17.17 -12.69 16.80
CA PRO A 227 -15.81 -12.35 17.17
C PRO A 227 -15.77 -11.91 18.63
N VAL A 228 -15.05 -12.67 19.44
CA VAL A 228 -14.68 -12.28 20.81
C VAL A 228 -13.85 -11.01 20.71
N PRO A 229 -14.17 -9.92 21.44
CA PRO A 229 -13.37 -8.71 21.43
C PRO A 229 -11.93 -9.02 21.84
N ALA A 230 -10.96 -8.61 21.00
CA ALA A 230 -9.55 -8.72 21.33
C ALA A 230 -9.24 -7.87 22.58
N PRO A 231 -8.28 -8.28 23.42
CA PRO A 231 -7.86 -7.50 24.59
C PRO A 231 -7.44 -6.07 24.20
N PRO A 232 -7.66 -5.06 25.06
CA PRO A 232 -7.22 -3.69 24.78
C PRO A 232 -5.71 -3.63 24.59
N ARG A 233 -5.26 -3.17 23.43
CA ARG A 233 -3.85 -2.87 23.15
C ARG A 233 -3.46 -1.60 23.91
N ALA A 234 -2.29 -1.60 24.56
CA ALA A 234 -1.74 -0.39 25.19
C ALA A 234 -1.44 0.69 24.13
N PRO A 235 -1.53 1.99 24.47
CA PRO A 235 -1.15 3.07 23.56
C PRO A 235 0.24 2.89 22.97
N VAL A 236 0.37 3.13 21.66
CA VAL A 236 1.63 3.03 20.93
C VAL A 236 2.09 4.38 20.42
N THR A 237 3.39 4.60 20.49
CA THR A 237 4.06 5.77 19.96
C THR A 237 4.65 5.45 18.59
N TYR A 238 4.33 6.26 17.59
CA TYR A 238 4.78 6.15 16.21
C TYR A 238 5.68 7.33 15.87
N VAL A 239 6.94 7.06 15.52
CA VAL A 239 7.86 8.08 14.99
C VAL A 239 7.58 8.25 13.50
N VAL A 240 7.10 9.43 13.10
CA VAL A 240 6.68 9.71 11.73
C VAL A 240 7.89 9.75 10.80
N GLY A 241 7.86 8.91 9.77
CA GLY A 241 8.96 8.75 8.83
C GLY A 241 10.06 7.80 9.30
N ASP A 242 9.96 7.23 10.50
CA ASP A 242 10.99 6.37 11.11
C ASP A 242 12.38 7.04 11.00
N GLY A 243 13.37 6.39 10.37
CA GLY A 243 14.72 6.96 10.18
C GLY A 243 14.78 8.17 9.22
N LEU A 244 13.73 8.43 8.44
CA LEU A 244 13.63 9.62 7.59
C LEU A 244 13.33 10.89 8.40
N GLY A 245 12.58 10.76 9.50
CA GLY A 245 11.99 11.88 10.22
C GLY A 245 10.94 12.65 9.40
N TRP A 246 10.63 13.86 9.86
CA TRP A 246 9.66 14.78 9.24
C TRP A 246 10.38 15.88 8.42
N LEU A 247 10.66 15.55 7.17
CA LEU A 247 11.29 16.43 6.18
C LEU A 247 10.55 16.41 4.82
N VAL A 248 10.99 17.24 3.88
CA VAL A 248 10.53 17.12 2.49
C VAL A 248 11.14 15.85 1.87
N PRO A 249 10.33 14.82 1.58
CA PRO A 249 10.86 13.51 1.23
C PRO A 249 11.63 13.57 -0.10
N PRO A 250 12.90 13.10 -0.14
CA PRO A 250 13.70 13.08 -1.37
C PRO A 250 13.08 12.23 -2.50
N GLY A 251 12.21 11.27 -2.14
CA GLY A 251 11.46 10.40 -3.06
C GLY A 251 10.05 10.89 -3.42
N GLY A 252 9.68 12.12 -3.06
CA GLY A 252 8.38 12.71 -3.40
C GLY A 252 7.22 12.30 -2.46
N PRO A 253 5.96 12.61 -2.84
CA PRO A 253 4.80 12.66 -1.93
C PRO A 253 4.33 11.35 -1.34
N ILE A 254 4.88 10.21 -1.75
CA ILE A 254 4.44 8.88 -1.30
C ILE A 254 5.05 8.44 0.04
N ALA A 255 6.08 9.14 0.54
CA ALA A 255 6.87 8.67 1.68
C ALA A 255 6.03 8.45 2.95
N TYR A 256 5.25 9.44 3.37
CA TYR A 256 4.48 9.36 4.62
C TYR A 256 3.22 8.51 4.51
N SER A 257 2.57 8.47 3.34
CA SER A 257 1.46 7.55 3.10
C SER A 257 1.91 6.09 3.18
N THR A 258 3.11 5.76 2.69
CA THR A 258 3.63 4.40 2.79
C THR A 258 4.19 4.09 4.17
N TRP A 259 4.80 5.08 4.84
CA TRP A 259 5.13 4.94 6.26
C TRP A 259 3.89 4.58 7.09
N ALA A 260 2.74 5.21 6.82
CA ALA A 260 1.48 4.90 7.50
C ALA A 260 0.89 3.52 7.10
N PHE A 261 1.30 2.95 5.97
CA PHE A 261 0.73 1.71 5.44
C PHE A 261 1.04 0.51 6.37
N LYS A 262 0.03 -0.35 6.60
CA LYS A 262 0.00 -1.44 7.58
C LYS A 262 0.14 -1.03 9.06
N LYS A 263 0.27 0.25 9.39
CA LYS A 263 0.13 0.73 10.77
C LYS A 263 -1.37 0.85 11.10
N THR A 264 -1.74 0.41 12.30
CA THR A 264 -3.10 0.57 12.82
C THR A 264 -3.05 1.63 13.90
N PHE A 265 -3.68 2.77 13.63
CA PHE A 265 -3.77 3.88 14.58
C PHE A 265 -5.06 3.74 15.39
N MET A 266 -4.93 3.81 16.71
CA MET A 266 -6.05 3.76 17.65
C MET A 266 -6.11 5.04 18.48
N VAL A 267 -7.30 5.36 18.98
CA VAL A 267 -7.44 6.44 19.97
C VAL A 267 -6.55 6.14 21.18
N GLY A 268 -5.73 7.11 21.57
CA GLY A 268 -4.71 7.02 22.62
C GLY A 268 -3.29 6.89 22.09
N ASP A 269 -3.08 6.44 20.85
CA ASP A 269 -1.76 6.37 20.22
C ASP A 269 -1.16 7.78 20.06
N THR A 270 0.17 7.88 19.94
CA THR A 270 0.89 9.16 19.81
C THR A 270 1.75 9.18 18.55
N LEU A 271 1.64 10.24 17.74
CA LEU A 271 2.57 10.53 16.65
C LEU A 271 3.71 11.42 17.17
N VAL A 272 4.94 11.08 16.81
CA VAL A 272 6.14 11.89 17.10
C VAL A 272 6.74 12.35 15.78
N PHE A 273 6.83 13.64 15.59
CA PHE A 273 7.43 14.25 14.41
C PHE A 273 8.77 14.86 14.79
N ASP A 274 9.84 14.27 14.28
CA ASP A 274 11.21 14.73 14.47
C ASP A 274 11.65 15.55 13.26
N PHE A 275 11.97 16.82 13.46
CA PHE A 275 12.45 17.73 12.41
C PHE A 275 13.47 18.74 12.94
N VAL A 276 14.04 19.55 12.06
CA VAL A 276 14.99 20.61 12.43
C VAL A 276 14.21 21.91 12.66
N ASN A 277 14.36 22.48 13.87
CA ASN A 277 13.68 23.72 14.24
C ASN A 277 14.05 24.86 13.29
N GLY A 278 13.05 25.62 12.85
CA GLY A 278 13.23 26.74 11.93
C GLY A 278 13.31 26.35 10.45
N THR A 279 13.33 25.05 10.11
CA THR A 279 13.30 24.59 8.71
C THR A 279 12.05 23.79 8.35
N GLN A 280 11.38 23.19 9.32
CA GLN A 280 10.09 22.54 9.15
C GLN A 280 9.19 22.84 10.35
N ASP A 281 7.91 22.57 10.19
CA ASP A 281 6.91 22.53 11.25
C ASP A 281 5.93 21.37 11.02
N VAL A 282 5.00 21.18 11.96
CA VAL A 282 3.85 20.29 11.80
C VAL A 282 2.59 21.09 11.98
N ALA A 283 1.75 21.13 10.94
CA ALA A 283 0.43 21.69 10.97
C ALA A 283 -0.64 20.61 10.90
N VAL A 284 -1.65 20.72 11.77
CA VAL A 284 -2.90 19.95 11.67
C VAL A 284 -3.84 20.71 10.74
N VAL A 285 -4.40 20.02 9.76
CA VAL A 285 -5.20 20.64 8.69
C VAL A 285 -6.48 19.85 8.42
N THR A 286 -7.42 20.46 7.71
CA THR A 286 -8.58 19.75 7.17
C THR A 286 -8.19 18.88 5.98
N LYS A 287 -9.07 17.96 5.58
CA LYS A 287 -8.90 17.15 4.36
C LYS A 287 -8.67 18.01 3.11
N SER A 288 -9.49 19.04 2.92
CA SER A 288 -9.38 19.92 1.75
C SER A 288 -8.04 20.66 1.72
N ALA A 289 -7.62 21.24 2.85
CA ALA A 289 -6.32 21.91 2.96
C ALA A 289 -5.14 20.95 2.76
N TYR A 290 -5.26 19.71 3.22
CA TYR A 290 -4.28 18.65 2.94
C TYR A 290 -4.20 18.29 1.45
N GLU A 291 -5.34 18.16 0.78
CA GLU A 291 -5.41 17.79 -0.64
C GLU A 291 -4.83 18.90 -1.53
N THR A 292 -5.16 20.16 -1.25
CA THR A 292 -4.72 21.33 -2.02
C THR A 292 -3.39 21.92 -1.57
N CYS A 293 -2.84 21.44 -0.46
CA CYS A 293 -1.70 22.06 0.22
C CYS A 293 -1.94 23.54 0.59
N ASP A 294 -3.16 23.88 0.99
CA ASP A 294 -3.47 25.20 1.54
C ASP A 294 -2.96 25.30 2.99
N THR A 295 -1.84 25.99 3.15
CA THR A 295 -1.19 26.19 4.46
C THR A 295 -1.65 27.47 5.17
N ASN A 296 -2.61 28.22 4.59
CA ASN A 296 -3.19 29.40 5.23
C ASN A 296 -4.35 29.04 6.17
N ALA A 297 -5.03 27.91 5.91
CA ALA A 297 -6.17 27.42 6.68
C ALA A 297 -5.77 26.27 7.63
N THR A 298 -4.83 26.52 8.54
CA THR A 298 -4.37 25.52 9.53
C THR A 298 -5.23 25.53 10.79
N ILE A 299 -5.42 24.36 11.40
CA ILE A 299 -6.10 24.22 12.70
C ILE A 299 -5.12 24.49 13.83
N THR A 300 -3.89 23.99 13.69
CA THR A 300 -2.82 24.17 14.68
C THR A 300 -1.49 24.06 13.95
N VAL A 301 -0.48 24.83 14.37
CA VAL A 301 0.89 24.76 13.87
C VAL A 301 1.85 24.60 15.05
N LEU A 302 2.76 23.63 14.95
CA LEU A 302 3.70 23.23 15.99
C LEU A 302 5.12 23.32 15.42
N THR A 303 5.93 24.21 15.96
CA THR A 303 7.21 24.64 15.34
C THR A 303 8.45 24.17 16.11
N THR A 304 8.28 23.45 17.22
CA THR A 304 9.38 22.98 18.07
C THR A 304 9.42 21.46 18.10
N SER A 305 10.47 20.89 17.52
CA SER A 305 10.78 19.47 17.50
C SER A 305 11.36 19.00 18.86
N PRO A 306 11.02 17.78 19.32
CA PRO A 306 10.09 16.84 18.70
C PRO A 306 8.64 17.21 19.01
N VAL A 307 7.79 17.21 17.98
CA VAL A 307 6.34 17.43 18.16
C VAL A 307 5.68 16.11 18.51
N LYS A 308 4.91 16.07 19.60
CA LYS A 308 4.14 14.89 20.04
C LYS A 308 2.65 15.18 19.98
N ILE A 309 1.92 14.41 19.17
CA ILE A 309 0.47 14.55 18.98
C ILE A 309 -0.21 13.25 19.41
N THR A 310 -0.99 13.29 20.49
CA THR A 310 -1.83 12.17 20.91
C THR A 310 -3.12 12.16 20.10
N LEU A 311 -3.47 11.00 19.55
CA LEU A 311 -4.66 10.78 18.74
C LEU A 311 -5.87 10.58 19.65
N THR A 312 -6.60 11.66 19.93
CA THR A 312 -7.71 11.64 20.91
C THR A 312 -9.07 11.32 20.31
N THR A 313 -9.21 11.38 18.98
CA THR A 313 -10.47 11.14 18.27
C THR A 313 -10.29 10.11 17.16
N ALA A 314 -11.34 9.30 16.93
CA ALA A 314 -11.40 8.41 15.78
C ALA A 314 -11.74 9.19 14.50
N GLY A 315 -11.37 8.65 13.34
CA GLY A 315 -11.60 9.24 12.02
C GLY A 315 -10.31 9.61 11.28
N GLU A 316 -10.45 10.34 10.17
CA GLU A 316 -9.31 10.78 9.36
C GLU A 316 -8.60 11.98 10.02
N HIS A 317 -7.27 11.93 10.10
CA HIS A 317 -6.42 13.02 10.59
C HIS A 317 -5.39 13.38 9.52
N TYR A 318 -5.14 14.69 9.35
CA TYR A 318 -4.27 15.21 8.31
C TYR A 318 -3.23 16.17 8.87
N PHE A 319 -1.99 15.99 8.43
CA PHE A 319 -0.84 16.75 8.87
C PHE A 319 -0.02 17.22 7.67
N THR A 320 0.56 18.41 7.75
CA THR A 320 1.47 18.94 6.73
C THR A 320 2.51 19.89 7.29
N CYS A 321 3.43 20.38 6.47
CA CYS A 321 4.39 21.42 6.80
C CYS A 321 3.98 22.72 6.09
N THR A 322 3.96 23.84 6.82
CA THR A 322 3.49 25.13 6.30
C THR A 322 4.53 25.88 5.47
N TYR A 323 5.79 25.44 5.53
CA TYR A 323 6.88 26.05 4.78
C TYR A 323 6.63 25.98 3.27
N PRO A 324 6.99 27.04 2.52
CA PRO A 324 6.71 27.13 1.09
C PRO A 324 7.14 25.89 0.32
N ARG A 325 6.21 25.33 -0.47
CA ARG A 325 6.38 24.12 -1.29
C ARG A 325 6.60 22.80 -0.55
N HIS A 326 6.77 22.78 0.78
CA HIS A 326 7.05 21.53 1.49
C HIS A 326 5.90 20.53 1.38
N CYS A 327 4.66 20.97 1.62
CA CYS A 327 3.46 20.13 1.42
C CYS A 327 3.39 19.59 -0.02
N ALA A 328 3.55 20.47 -1.01
CA ALA A 328 3.45 20.11 -2.43
C ALA A 328 4.54 19.13 -2.88
N LEU A 329 5.71 19.20 -2.26
CA LEU A 329 6.82 18.27 -2.47
C LEU A 329 6.69 16.98 -1.65
N GLY A 330 5.62 16.83 -0.88
CA GLY A 330 5.30 15.56 -0.22
C GLY A 330 5.41 15.54 1.29
N GLN A 331 5.72 16.67 1.95
CA GLN A 331 5.75 16.74 3.41
C GLN A 331 4.33 16.86 3.99
N LYS A 332 3.56 15.77 3.86
CA LYS A 332 2.19 15.66 4.35
C LYS A 332 1.84 14.21 4.69
N LEU A 333 1.06 14.00 5.76
CA LEU A 333 0.62 12.70 6.25
C LEU A 333 -0.90 12.69 6.42
N ALA A 334 -1.55 11.62 5.93
CA ALA A 334 -2.94 11.31 6.22
C ALA A 334 -3.01 9.94 6.90
N ILE A 335 -3.79 9.83 7.98
CA ILE A 335 -4.02 8.58 8.69
C ILE A 335 -5.51 8.42 9.04
N ASN A 336 -5.95 7.19 9.25
CA ASN A 336 -7.28 6.89 9.77
C ASN A 336 -7.16 6.22 11.14
N VAL A 337 -7.80 6.81 12.14
CA VAL A 337 -7.75 6.40 13.54
C VAL A 337 -9.01 5.63 13.90
N THR A 338 -8.84 4.44 14.44
CA THR A 338 -9.96 3.59 14.89
C THR A 338 -10.29 3.88 16.36
N ALA A 339 -11.58 3.81 16.71
CA ALA A 339 -12.01 4.00 18.09
C ALA A 339 -11.49 2.87 18.97
N ALA A 340 -10.97 3.21 20.16
CA ALA A 340 -10.77 2.21 21.20
C ALA A 340 -12.15 1.71 21.64
N THR A 341 -12.36 0.40 21.65
CA THR A 341 -13.58 -0.18 22.21
C THR A 341 -13.67 0.25 23.67
N PRO A 342 -14.76 0.90 24.12
CA PRO A 342 -14.94 1.21 25.53
C PRO A 342 -14.85 -0.11 26.31
N PRO A 343 -14.22 -0.14 27.50
CA PRO A 343 -14.39 -1.28 28.39
C PRO A 343 -15.89 -1.38 28.69
N THR A 344 -16.53 -2.42 28.18
CA THR A 344 -17.88 -2.78 28.62
C THR A 344 -17.78 -3.10 30.10
N SER A 345 -18.32 -2.22 30.93
CA SER A 345 -18.63 -2.51 32.32
C SER A 345 -19.68 -3.62 32.33
N TYR A 346 -19.21 -4.88 32.44
CA TYR A 346 -20.10 -5.99 32.74
C TYR A 346 -20.57 -5.83 34.19
N THR A 347 -21.72 -5.19 34.36
CA THR A 347 -22.53 -5.33 35.57
C THR A 347 -22.83 -6.82 35.73
N SER A 348 -22.25 -7.44 36.76
CA SER A 348 -22.59 -8.80 37.17
C SER A 348 -24.04 -8.83 37.66
N SER A 349 -24.93 -9.42 36.85
CA SER A 349 -26.27 -9.83 37.29
C SER A 349 -26.14 -11.12 38.11
N PRO A 350 -26.88 -11.30 39.22
CA PRO A 350 -26.58 -12.33 40.21
C PRO A 350 -26.88 -13.74 39.70
N ALA A 351 -25.99 -14.67 40.06
CA ALA A 351 -26.06 -16.08 39.70
C ALA A 351 -27.32 -16.76 40.28
N PHE A 352 -28.01 -17.52 39.43
CA PHE A 352 -29.02 -18.50 39.84
C PHE A 352 -28.38 -19.56 40.74
N ALA A 353 -28.95 -19.75 41.92
CA ALA A 353 -28.58 -20.80 42.87
C ALA A 353 -28.92 -22.19 42.33
N PRO A 354 -28.03 -23.20 42.47
CA PRO A 354 -28.42 -24.59 42.24
C PRO A 354 -29.02 -25.20 43.51
N THR A 355 -30.17 -25.85 43.31
CA THR A 355 -30.90 -26.69 44.26
C THR A 355 -30.03 -27.83 44.80
N ALA A 356 -30.10 -28.05 46.12
CA ALA A 356 -29.42 -29.11 46.85
C ALA A 356 -30.06 -30.49 46.62
N GLY A 357 -29.24 -31.53 46.46
CA GLY A 357 -29.67 -32.92 46.52
C GLY A 357 -28.56 -33.91 46.20
N GLY A 358 -27.85 -34.41 47.22
CA GLY A 358 -26.95 -35.56 47.08
C GLY A 358 -25.93 -35.68 48.22
N PRO A 359 -25.72 -36.87 48.81
CA PRO A 359 -25.22 -37.02 50.18
C PRO A 359 -23.70 -36.93 50.36
N ALA A 360 -23.30 -36.54 51.57
CA ALA A 360 -21.94 -36.34 52.04
C ALA A 360 -21.09 -37.63 52.10
N PRO A 361 -19.79 -37.56 51.77
CA PRO A 361 -18.78 -38.48 52.27
C PRO A 361 -18.05 -37.91 53.50
N LEU A 362 -17.64 -38.82 54.38
CA LEU A 362 -17.05 -38.63 55.71
C LEU A 362 -15.60 -38.09 55.69
N PRO A 363 -15.10 -37.53 56.83
CA PRO A 363 -13.80 -36.87 56.87
C PRO A 363 -12.67 -37.87 57.17
N PHE A 364 -11.52 -37.69 56.50
CA PHE A 364 -10.26 -38.30 56.94
C PHE A 364 -9.13 -37.27 57.00
N SER A 365 -8.85 -36.91 58.26
CA SER A 365 -7.57 -36.67 58.93
C SER A 365 -6.40 -36.00 58.21
N SER A 366 -6.04 -34.86 58.82
CA SER A 366 -4.76 -34.16 58.77
C SER A 366 -3.56 -35.01 59.18
N ALA A 367 -2.46 -34.92 58.43
CA ALA A 367 -1.12 -35.17 58.93
C ALA A 367 -0.13 -34.13 58.37
N LEU A 368 0.47 -33.39 59.31
CA LEU A 368 1.63 -32.51 59.14
C LEU A 368 2.92 -33.34 59.20
N TYR A 369 3.89 -33.06 58.33
CA TYR A 369 5.32 -33.30 58.59
C TYR A 369 6.16 -32.43 57.62
N ARG A 370 6.75 -31.30 58.07
CA ARG A 370 8.11 -31.13 58.62
C ARG A 370 9.20 -31.78 57.76
N SER A 371 10.04 -31.02 57.06
CA SER A 371 11.42 -30.61 57.47
C SER A 371 12.25 -30.59 56.15
N VAL A 372 13.36 -29.86 55.92
CA VAL A 372 14.29 -29.07 56.72
C VAL A 372 15.14 -28.19 55.75
N VAL A 373 15.65 -27.11 56.32
CA VAL A 373 16.53 -26.06 55.80
C VAL A 373 17.95 -26.57 55.50
N THR A 374 18.65 -26.02 54.50
CA THR A 374 20.09 -25.72 54.65
C THR A 374 20.52 -24.49 53.84
N PHE A 375 20.82 -23.41 54.56
CA PHE A 375 21.62 -22.25 54.13
C PHE A 375 23.10 -22.58 54.32
N HIS A 376 23.99 -22.15 53.42
CA HIS A 376 25.39 -21.82 53.76
C HIS A 376 25.83 -20.58 52.99
N VAL A 377 26.38 -19.62 53.74
CA VAL A 377 26.92 -18.30 53.34
C VAL A 377 28.35 -18.24 53.87
N THR A 378 29.30 -17.77 53.06
CA THR A 378 30.56 -17.02 53.39
C THR A 378 31.29 -16.79 52.06
N PHE A 379 31.46 -15.60 51.46
CA PHE A 379 32.15 -14.35 51.85
C PHE A 379 33.64 -14.51 52.17
N PHE A 380 34.52 -14.04 51.28
CA PHE A 380 35.79 -13.38 51.64
C PHE A 380 36.30 -12.50 50.49
N SER A 381 36.47 -11.21 50.80
CA SER A 381 37.04 -10.15 49.97
C SER A 381 38.57 -10.13 50.10
N ILE A 382 39.30 -9.84 49.01
CA ILE A 382 40.62 -9.17 49.08
C ILE A 382 40.73 -8.17 47.92
N VAL A 383 40.91 -6.90 48.30
CA VAL A 383 41.39 -5.78 47.47
C VAL A 383 42.89 -5.67 47.70
N ILE A 384 43.70 -5.63 46.64
CA ILE A 384 44.99 -4.93 46.65
C ILE A 384 45.14 -4.21 45.30
N ALA A 385 45.12 -2.88 45.37
CA ALA A 385 45.63 -2.00 44.34
C ALA A 385 47.17 -2.00 44.38
N PHE A 386 47.86 -1.84 43.25
CA PHE A 386 49.04 -0.98 43.10
C PHE A 386 49.42 -0.82 41.61
N PHE A 387 50.06 0.31 41.37
CA PHE A 387 50.27 1.04 40.13
C PHE A 387 51.51 0.56 39.33
N PHE A 388 51.65 1.11 38.11
CA PHE A 388 52.81 1.19 37.22
C PHE A 388 53.08 -0.01 36.29
N SER A 389 52.77 0.16 35.00
CA SER A 389 53.78 0.44 33.96
C SER A 389 53.14 0.90 32.65
#